data_AF-A0A9W8VDJ2-F1
#
_entry.id   AF-A0A9W8VDJ2-F1
#
_cell.length_a   1.000
_cell.length_b   1.000
_cell.length_c   1.000
_cell.angle_alpha   90.00
_cell.angle_beta   90.00
_cell.angle_gamma   90.00
#
_symmetry.space_group_name_H-M   'P 1'
#
loop_
_entity.id
_entity.type
_entity.pdbx_description
1 polymer ?
#
loop_
_entity_poly.entity_id
_entity_poly.type
_entity_poly.pdbx_seq_one_letter_code
_entity_poly.pdbx_strand_id
1 'polypeptide(L)'
;MEGWMLPAEDALPILKHAYDKGINTCDTSDVYSYGESEAILGQAIKKYNIPRERLVILSKCYGGVPSAQDVEGLSDTEQLMLLAVNDGIMVNRIGLSRKHILDAVKATTERLDTYLDVLQIHRLDREAPREEIMKALNDVVDSGMARYIGASSMHAWEFQALNNIAEKNGWHKFISMQDYYSLLHREEEREMHPYCHDVGIGLIPWSPWLAAF
;
A
#
# COMPACT_ATOMS: atom_id res chain seq x y z
N MET A 1 -3.22 0.20 22.49
CA MET A 1 -3.03 -0.76 21.40
C MET A 1 -4.40 -1.25 21.00
N GLU A 2 -4.75 -1.13 19.72
CA GLU A 2 -6.01 -1.63 19.18
C GLU A 2 -6.09 -3.15 19.40
N GLY A 3 -7.26 -3.68 19.77
CA GLY A 3 -7.40 -5.09 20.14
C GLY A 3 -7.13 -6.10 19.01
N TRP A 4 -6.94 -5.64 17.77
CA TRP A 4 -6.67 -6.45 16.59
C TRP A 4 -5.19 -6.44 16.16
N MET A 5 -4.39 -5.49 16.66
CA MET A 5 -2.98 -5.36 16.30
C MET A 5 -2.13 -6.19 17.28
N LEU A 6 -1.22 -7.01 16.74
CA LEU A 6 -0.21 -7.68 17.57
C LEU A 6 0.90 -6.69 17.97
N PRO A 7 1.32 -6.64 19.24
CA PRO A 7 2.47 -5.84 19.66
C PRO A 7 3.75 -6.35 18.99
N ALA A 8 4.77 -5.49 18.91
CA ALA A 8 6.03 -5.82 18.25
C ALA A 8 6.70 -7.08 18.82
N GLU A 9 6.66 -7.28 20.13
CA GLU A 9 7.19 -8.48 20.80
C GLU A 9 6.62 -9.80 20.25
N ASP A 10 5.35 -9.80 19.85
CA ASP A 10 4.65 -10.97 19.32
C ASP A 10 4.73 -11.04 17.78
N ALA A 11 4.76 -9.89 17.09
CA ALA A 11 4.84 -9.82 15.63
C ALA A 11 6.24 -10.21 15.11
N LEU A 12 7.31 -9.80 15.82
CA LEU A 12 8.69 -9.99 15.39
C LEU A 12 9.07 -11.47 15.19
N PRO A 13 8.73 -12.42 16.09
CA PRO A 13 8.98 -13.85 15.86
C PRO A 13 8.26 -14.41 14.62
N ILE A 14 7.06 -13.92 14.31
CA ILE A 14 6.28 -14.35 13.13
C ILE A 14 6.99 -13.93 11.85
N LEU A 15 7.41 -12.67 11.75
CA LEU A 15 8.16 -12.14 10.61
C LEU A 15 9.46 -12.91 10.39
N LYS A 16 10.19 -13.21 11.48
CA LYS A 16 11.41 -14.02 11.41
C LYS A 16 11.13 -15.44 10.93
N HIS A 17 10.07 -16.07 11.45
CA HIS A 17 9.69 -17.42 11.05
C HIS A 17 9.35 -17.48 9.56
N ALA A 18 8.56 -16.51 9.04
CA ALA A 18 8.23 -16.42 7.63
C ALA A 18 9.49 -16.32 6.76
N TYR A 19 10.42 -15.42 7.13
CA TYR A 19 11.70 -15.27 6.45
C TYR A 19 12.54 -16.56 6.45
N ASP A 20 12.62 -17.24 7.60
CA ASP A 20 13.35 -18.51 7.73
C ASP A 20 12.74 -19.65 6.89
N LYS A 21 11.46 -19.54 6.55
CA LYS A 21 10.76 -20.45 5.63
C LYS A 21 10.87 -20.04 4.17
N GLY A 22 11.62 -18.99 3.86
CA GLY A 22 11.87 -18.51 2.50
C GLY A 22 10.85 -17.50 1.98
N ILE A 23 9.91 -17.05 2.82
CA ILE A 23 9.01 -15.94 2.45
C ILE A 23 9.83 -14.65 2.51
N ASN A 24 9.97 -13.99 1.38
CA ASN A 24 10.74 -12.75 1.25
C ASN A 24 9.91 -11.54 0.81
N THR A 25 8.63 -11.73 0.51
CA THR A 25 7.71 -10.65 0.14
C THR A 25 6.87 -10.28 1.34
N CYS A 26 6.88 -9.00 1.71
CA CYS A 26 6.08 -8.44 2.79
C CYS A 26 5.20 -7.32 2.24
N ASP A 27 3.90 -7.40 2.51
CA ASP A 27 2.92 -6.37 2.16
C ASP A 27 2.42 -5.71 3.46
N THR A 28 2.39 -4.37 3.47
CA THR A 28 1.89 -3.53 4.57
C THR A 28 1.12 -2.33 4.00
N SER A 29 0.71 -1.37 4.81
CA SER A 29 0.16 -0.08 4.39
C SER A 29 0.54 0.99 5.40
N ASP A 30 0.63 2.24 4.93
CA ASP A 30 0.72 3.43 5.79
C ASP A 30 -0.37 3.49 6.87
N VAL A 31 -1.61 3.11 6.55
CA VAL A 31 -2.74 3.15 7.48
C VAL A 31 -2.84 1.95 8.43
N TYR A 32 -2.11 0.87 8.20
CA TYR A 32 -2.21 -0.32 9.05
C TYR A 32 -1.68 -0.01 10.45
N SER A 33 -2.62 0.05 11.40
CA SER A 33 -2.38 0.49 12.78
C SER A 33 -1.64 1.84 12.83
N TYR A 34 -2.09 2.81 12.02
CA TYR A 34 -1.51 4.16 11.94
C TYR A 34 0.00 4.20 11.64
N GLY A 35 0.47 3.25 10.83
CA GLY A 35 1.86 3.15 10.40
C GLY A 35 2.71 2.22 11.26
N GLU A 36 2.19 1.71 12.38
CA GLU A 36 2.94 0.82 13.26
C GLU A 36 3.33 -0.50 12.56
N SER A 37 2.51 -1.01 11.63
CA SER A 37 2.85 -2.19 10.84
C SER A 37 4.15 -2.00 10.05
N GLU A 38 4.35 -0.82 9.44
CA GLU A 38 5.59 -0.48 8.74
C GLU A 38 6.77 -0.37 9.72
N ALA A 39 6.56 0.26 10.88
CA ALA A 39 7.60 0.40 11.90
C ALA A 39 8.06 -0.96 12.44
N ILE A 40 7.14 -1.89 12.70
CA ILE A 40 7.45 -3.25 13.14
C ILE A 40 8.23 -4.02 12.06
N LEU A 41 7.87 -3.86 10.79
CA LEU A 41 8.61 -4.48 9.68
C LEU A 41 10.05 -3.94 9.61
N GLY A 42 10.23 -2.61 9.69
CA GLY A 42 11.56 -1.98 9.77
C GLY A 42 12.37 -2.47 10.98
N GLN A 43 11.73 -2.62 12.13
CA GLN A 43 12.35 -3.18 13.34
C GLN A 43 12.78 -4.64 13.14
N ALA A 44 11.97 -5.46 12.46
CA ALA A 44 12.28 -6.86 12.19
C ALA A 44 13.54 -7.01 11.33
N ILE A 45 13.64 -6.20 10.27
CA ILE A 45 14.79 -6.20 9.35
C ILE A 45 16.08 -5.94 10.14
N LYS A 46 16.09 -4.91 10.98
CA LYS A 46 17.25 -4.54 11.81
C LYS A 46 17.54 -5.59 12.88
N LYS A 47 16.53 -6.00 13.65
CA LYS A 47 16.69 -6.92 14.79
C LYS A 47 17.28 -8.26 14.36
N TYR A 48 16.90 -8.76 13.20
CA TYR A 48 17.34 -10.07 12.70
C TYR A 48 18.44 -9.99 11.64
N ASN A 49 18.99 -8.79 11.37
CA ASN A 49 20.00 -8.55 10.34
C ASN A 49 19.61 -9.15 8.98
N ILE A 50 18.35 -8.99 8.58
CA ILE A 50 17.86 -9.50 7.30
C ILE A 50 18.45 -8.62 6.18
N PRO A 51 19.21 -9.18 5.22
CA PRO A 51 19.77 -8.39 4.13
C PRO A 51 18.66 -7.79 3.27
N ARG A 52 18.70 -6.47 3.07
CA ARG A 52 17.63 -5.73 2.38
C ARG A 52 17.41 -6.21 0.95
N GLU A 53 18.48 -6.61 0.27
CA GLU A 53 18.47 -7.15 -1.09
C GLU A 53 17.78 -8.53 -1.21
N ARG A 54 17.51 -9.18 -0.08
CA ARG A 54 16.79 -10.46 -0.02
C ARG A 54 15.29 -10.27 0.21
N LEU A 55 14.79 -9.04 0.30
CA LEU A 55 13.39 -8.75 0.59
C LEU A 55 12.72 -8.00 -0.57
N VAL A 56 11.40 -8.23 -0.70
CA VAL A 56 10.48 -7.44 -1.52
C VAL A 56 9.46 -6.81 -0.58
N ILE A 57 9.51 -5.49 -0.40
CA ILE A 57 8.63 -4.75 0.50
C ILE A 57 7.63 -3.95 -0.32
N LEU A 58 6.35 -4.22 -0.09
CA LEU A 58 5.23 -3.46 -0.63
C LEU A 58 4.57 -2.66 0.49
N SER A 59 4.27 -1.39 0.21
CA SER A 59 3.35 -0.61 1.03
C SER A 59 2.35 0.10 0.14
N LYS A 60 1.33 0.69 0.76
CA LYS A 60 0.23 1.36 0.07
C LYS A 60 0.08 2.78 0.59
N CYS A 61 -0.41 3.66 -0.27
CA CYS A 61 -0.87 4.99 0.11
C CYS A 61 -2.29 5.22 -0.40
N TYR A 62 -3.12 5.88 0.42
CA TYR A 62 -4.42 6.45 0.08
C TYR A 62 -5.06 7.05 1.34
N GLY A 63 -5.10 6.26 2.41
CA GLY A 63 -5.80 6.62 3.63
C GLY A 63 -4.95 7.52 4.52
N GLY A 64 -5.62 8.17 5.44
CA GLY A 64 -5.00 9.18 6.28
C GLY A 64 -4.33 8.55 7.48
N VAL A 65 -3.09 8.92 7.78
CA VAL A 65 -2.39 8.45 8.98
C VAL A 65 -2.49 9.54 10.07
N PRO A 66 -3.45 9.45 11.00
CA PRO A 66 -3.55 10.39 12.13
C PRO A 66 -2.36 10.23 13.09
N SER A 67 -2.02 11.31 13.80
CA SER A 67 -1.08 11.28 14.91
C SER A 67 -1.75 10.76 16.19
N ALA A 68 -0.95 10.41 17.21
CA ALA A 68 -1.49 10.04 18.52
C ALA A 68 -2.38 11.14 19.14
N GLN A 69 -2.08 12.42 18.85
CA GLN A 69 -2.87 13.56 19.30
C GLN A 69 -4.17 13.71 18.49
N ASP A 70 -4.15 13.36 17.20
CA ASP A 70 -5.32 13.41 16.32
C ASP A 70 -6.42 12.42 16.76
N VAL A 71 -6.03 11.29 17.35
CA VAL A 71 -6.96 10.23 17.82
C VAL A 71 -7.32 10.33 19.31
N GLU A 72 -6.76 11.29 20.04
CA GLU A 72 -6.95 11.40 21.49
C GLU A 72 -8.43 11.67 21.83
N GLY A 73 -9.03 10.79 22.63
CA GLY A 73 -10.42 10.93 23.08
C GLY A 73 -11.48 10.50 22.06
N LEU A 74 -11.08 10.02 20.88
CA LEU A 74 -11.99 9.50 19.86
C LEU A 74 -12.38 8.04 20.13
N SER A 75 -13.62 7.70 19.81
CA SER A 75 -14.08 6.31 19.74
C SER A 75 -13.46 5.56 18.56
N ASP A 76 -13.44 4.22 18.61
CA ASP A 76 -12.92 3.39 17.53
C ASP A 76 -13.53 3.71 16.17
N THR A 77 -14.85 4.01 16.13
CA THR A 77 -15.55 4.41 14.91
C THR A 77 -15.05 5.75 14.37
N GLU A 78 -14.83 6.73 15.25
CA GLU A 78 -14.31 8.04 14.85
C GLU A 78 -12.87 7.94 14.34
N GLN A 79 -12.06 7.09 14.97
CA GLN A 79 -10.69 6.82 14.51
C GLN A 79 -10.68 6.15 13.13
N LEU A 80 -11.57 5.19 12.88
CA LEU A 80 -11.71 4.56 11.57
C LEU A 80 -12.12 5.57 10.49
N MET A 81 -13.00 6.52 10.83
CA MET A 81 -13.42 7.56 9.90
C MET A 81 -12.27 8.50 9.50
N LEU A 82 -11.34 8.79 10.42
CA LEU A 82 -10.14 9.60 10.12
C LEU A 82 -9.24 8.94 9.07
N LEU A 83 -9.28 7.61 8.91
CA LEU A 83 -8.49 6.93 7.89
C LEU A 83 -9.06 7.15 6.47
N ALA A 84 -10.35 7.47 6.35
CA ALA A 84 -11.09 7.41 5.09
C ALA A 84 -11.70 8.74 4.65
N VAL A 85 -11.94 9.69 5.55
CA VAL A 85 -12.60 10.96 5.23
C VAL A 85 -11.62 12.13 5.20
N ASN A 86 -11.49 12.75 4.03
CA ASN A 86 -10.64 13.90 3.78
C ASN A 86 -11.28 15.22 4.25
N ASP A 87 -11.54 15.33 5.56
CA ASP A 87 -12.14 16.50 6.20
C ASP A 87 -11.41 16.90 7.48
N GLY A 88 -11.82 18.03 8.08
CA GLY A 88 -11.28 18.50 9.36
C GLY A 88 -9.74 18.52 9.42
N ILE A 89 -9.18 17.76 10.37
CA ILE A 89 -7.73 17.63 10.59
C ILE A 89 -7.02 16.75 9.53
N MET A 90 -7.78 16.01 8.73
CA MET A 90 -7.31 15.10 7.69
C MET A 90 -7.30 15.73 6.29
N VAL A 91 -7.72 16.99 6.15
CA VAL A 91 -7.65 17.72 4.88
C VAL A 91 -6.25 17.66 4.28
N ASN A 92 -6.16 17.22 3.02
CA ASN A 92 -4.93 16.99 2.25
C ASN A 92 -4.03 15.84 2.76
N ARG A 93 -4.55 14.98 3.65
CA ARG A 93 -3.84 13.80 4.18
C ARG A 93 -4.45 12.48 3.69
N ILE A 94 -5.40 12.53 2.76
CA ILE A 94 -6.11 11.37 2.18
C ILE A 94 -6.22 11.56 0.65
N GLY A 95 -6.27 10.45 -0.08
CA GLY A 95 -6.52 10.39 -1.52
C GLY A 95 -5.25 10.06 -2.31
N LEU A 96 -5.17 10.53 -3.55
CA LEU A 96 -3.99 10.38 -4.41
C LEU A 96 -3.56 11.71 -5.02
N SER A 97 -3.81 12.83 -4.32
CA SER A 97 -3.19 14.09 -4.67
C SER A 97 -1.66 13.96 -4.64
N ARG A 98 -0.96 14.71 -5.49
CA ARG A 98 0.50 14.73 -5.52
C ARG A 98 1.10 15.01 -4.15
N LYS A 99 0.49 15.95 -3.41
CA LYS A 99 0.93 16.31 -2.05
C LYS A 99 0.91 15.09 -1.15
N HIS A 100 -0.24 14.41 -1.06
CA HIS A 100 -0.40 13.30 -0.13
C HIS A 100 0.46 12.09 -0.53
N ILE A 101 0.58 11.74 -1.82
CA ILE A 101 1.45 10.65 -2.27
C ILE A 101 2.90 10.89 -1.80
N LEU A 102 3.45 12.08 -2.04
CA LEU A 102 4.83 12.38 -1.67
C LEU A 102 5.03 12.38 -0.15
N ASP A 103 4.09 12.97 0.60
CA ASP A 103 4.15 13.00 2.06
C ASP A 103 4.03 11.58 2.67
N ALA A 104 3.11 10.75 2.15
CA ALA A 104 2.87 9.39 2.63
C ALA A 104 4.08 8.48 2.37
N VAL A 105 4.62 8.50 1.15
CA VAL A 105 5.78 7.66 0.79
C VAL A 105 7.00 8.05 1.62
N LYS A 106 7.24 9.35 1.81
CA LYS A 106 8.33 9.81 2.67
C LYS A 106 8.17 9.25 4.08
N ALA A 107 6.99 9.39 4.68
CA ALA A 107 6.73 8.87 6.02
C ALA A 107 6.86 7.34 6.10
N THR A 108 6.41 6.60 5.09
CA THR A 108 6.60 5.14 4.99
C THR A 108 8.08 4.76 4.95
N THR A 109 8.90 5.43 4.14
CA THR A 109 10.34 5.13 4.07
C THR A 109 11.07 5.45 5.38
N GLU A 110 10.62 6.48 6.10
CA GLU A 110 11.13 6.81 7.44
C GLU A 110 10.75 5.72 8.47
N ARG A 111 9.50 5.24 8.47
CA ARG A 111 9.04 4.17 9.37
C ARG A 111 9.74 2.83 9.08
N LEU A 112 9.92 2.48 7.82
CA LEU A 112 10.64 1.28 7.41
C LEU A 112 12.16 1.38 7.58
N ASP A 113 12.70 2.61 7.62
CA ASP A 113 14.13 2.93 7.50
C ASP A 113 14.78 2.31 6.25
N THR A 114 14.05 2.29 5.14
CA THR A 114 14.52 1.81 3.83
C THR A 114 13.58 2.25 2.71
N TYR A 115 13.90 1.87 1.47
CA TYR A 115 13.07 2.11 0.28
C TYR A 115 12.01 1.02 0.08
N LEU A 116 10.97 1.31 -0.71
CA LEU A 116 9.95 0.35 -1.14
C LEU A 116 10.36 -0.37 -2.43
N ASP A 117 10.09 -1.67 -2.55
CA ASP A 117 10.20 -2.34 -3.85
C ASP A 117 8.99 -2.00 -4.72
N VAL A 118 7.79 -2.02 -4.17
CA VAL A 118 6.57 -1.61 -4.88
C VAL A 118 5.73 -0.69 -4.00
N LEU A 119 5.45 0.52 -4.49
CA LEU A 119 4.40 1.36 -3.92
C LEU A 119 3.07 1.03 -4.59
N GLN A 120 2.08 0.62 -3.81
CA GLN A 120 0.73 0.42 -4.32
C GLN A 120 -0.15 1.64 -4.03
N ILE A 121 -1.03 2.00 -4.96
CA ILE A 121 -2.19 2.82 -4.60
C ILE A 121 -3.24 1.93 -3.93
N HIS A 122 -3.64 2.26 -2.70
CA HIS A 122 -4.52 1.38 -1.91
C HIS A 122 -5.94 1.31 -2.49
N ARG A 123 -6.39 2.43 -3.06
CA ARG A 123 -7.64 2.60 -3.80
C ARG A 123 -7.42 3.65 -4.89
N LEU A 124 -8.23 3.63 -5.94
CA LEU A 124 -8.27 4.75 -6.89
C LEU A 124 -8.99 5.94 -6.28
N ASP A 125 -8.30 7.08 -6.22
CA ASP A 125 -8.91 8.39 -6.01
C ASP A 125 -9.56 8.86 -7.33
N ARG A 126 -10.88 9.07 -7.30
CA ARG A 126 -11.66 9.52 -8.46
C ARG A 126 -11.85 11.03 -8.52
N GLU A 127 -11.47 11.75 -7.46
CA GLU A 127 -11.52 13.21 -7.39
C GLU A 127 -10.22 13.83 -7.90
N ALA A 128 -9.09 13.17 -7.66
CA ALA A 128 -7.79 13.60 -8.18
C ALA A 128 -7.65 13.33 -9.69
N PRO A 129 -7.09 14.28 -10.48
CA PRO A 129 -6.83 14.05 -11.90
C PRO A 129 -5.87 12.87 -12.12
N ARG A 130 -6.26 11.92 -12.99
CA ARG A 130 -5.45 10.72 -13.28
C ARG A 130 -4.02 11.03 -13.74
N GLU A 131 -3.83 12.10 -14.52
CA GLU A 131 -2.50 12.55 -14.94
C GLU A 131 -1.65 13.03 -13.76
N GLU A 132 -2.26 13.71 -12.78
CA GLU A 132 -1.56 14.13 -11.56
C GLU A 132 -1.13 12.91 -10.74
N ILE A 133 -2.04 11.95 -10.54
CA ILE A 133 -1.77 10.69 -9.83
C ILE A 133 -0.57 9.99 -10.48
N MET A 134 -0.62 9.74 -11.80
CA MET A 134 0.45 9.03 -12.50
C MET A 134 1.76 9.80 -12.52
N LYS A 135 1.73 11.14 -12.63
CA LYS A 135 2.96 11.94 -12.54
C LYS A 135 3.58 11.88 -11.16
N ALA A 136 2.78 11.93 -10.10
CA ALA A 136 3.26 11.84 -8.73
C ALA A 136 3.88 10.47 -8.44
N LEU A 137 3.23 9.38 -8.87
CA LEU A 137 3.76 8.02 -8.77
C LEU A 137 5.07 7.84 -9.54
N ASN A 138 5.15 8.40 -10.75
CA ASN A 138 6.39 8.41 -11.52
C ASN A 138 7.52 9.10 -10.75
N ASP A 139 7.26 10.26 -10.16
CA ASP A 139 8.27 11.02 -9.41
C ASP A 139 8.76 10.28 -8.17
N VAL A 140 7.89 9.50 -7.53
CA VAL A 140 8.31 8.61 -6.43
C VAL A 140 9.32 7.57 -6.92
N VAL A 141 9.09 6.94 -8.08
CA VAL A 141 10.03 5.97 -8.65
C VAL A 141 11.34 6.65 -9.05
N ASP A 142 11.27 7.77 -9.76
CA ASP A 142 12.46 8.51 -10.21
C ASP A 142 13.30 9.05 -9.05
N SER A 143 12.68 9.34 -7.89
CA SER A 143 13.39 9.72 -6.67
C SER A 143 14.14 8.57 -5.99
N GLY A 144 13.83 7.32 -6.35
CA GLY A 144 14.39 6.12 -5.73
C GLY A 144 13.78 5.74 -4.39
N MET A 145 12.69 6.39 -3.95
CA MET A 145 11.95 6.00 -2.75
C MET A 145 11.16 4.69 -2.95
N ALA A 146 10.69 4.44 -4.17
CA ALA A 146 10.18 3.14 -4.60
C ALA A 146 10.92 2.65 -5.85
N ARG A 147 10.98 1.33 -6.09
CA ARG A 147 11.53 0.77 -7.34
C ARG A 147 10.47 0.65 -8.43
N TYR A 148 9.24 0.33 -8.04
CA TYR A 148 8.11 0.14 -8.94
C TYR A 148 6.80 0.64 -8.31
N ILE A 149 5.76 0.68 -9.13
CA ILE A 149 4.40 1.01 -8.68
C ILE A 149 3.44 -0.13 -8.98
N GLY A 150 2.45 -0.30 -8.11
CA GLY A 150 1.33 -1.22 -8.24
C GLY A 150 0.02 -0.54 -7.90
N ALA A 151 -1.07 -1.26 -8.05
CA ALA A 151 -2.41 -0.78 -7.74
C ALA A 151 -3.18 -1.81 -6.93
N SER A 152 -4.19 -1.36 -6.20
CA SER A 152 -5.18 -2.23 -5.58
C SER A 152 -6.59 -1.69 -5.83
N SER A 153 -7.51 -2.61 -6.14
CA SER A 153 -8.96 -2.40 -6.12
C SER A 153 -9.46 -1.19 -6.91
N MET A 154 -9.67 -1.41 -8.20
CA MET A 154 -10.36 -0.50 -9.11
C MET A 154 -10.92 -1.29 -10.29
N HIS A 155 -11.74 -0.68 -11.14
CA HIS A 155 -12.20 -1.38 -12.33
C HIS A 155 -11.05 -1.57 -13.35
N ALA A 156 -11.06 -2.68 -14.08
CA ALA A 156 -10.04 -2.97 -15.11
C ALA A 156 -9.85 -1.84 -16.13
N TRP A 157 -10.93 -1.18 -16.54
CA TRP A 157 -10.87 -0.03 -17.45
C TRP A 157 -10.21 1.21 -16.83
N GLU A 158 -10.32 1.40 -15.51
CA GLU A 158 -9.66 2.50 -14.80
C GLU A 158 -8.15 2.24 -14.72
N PHE A 159 -7.80 0.99 -14.40
CA PHE A 159 -6.41 0.54 -14.35
C PHE A 159 -5.72 0.66 -15.70
N GLN A 160 -6.38 0.20 -16.76
CA GLN A 160 -5.88 0.33 -18.13
C GLN A 160 -5.77 1.81 -18.56
N ALA A 161 -6.73 2.66 -18.18
CA ALA A 161 -6.67 4.08 -18.48
C ALA A 161 -5.45 4.77 -17.82
N LEU A 162 -5.11 4.39 -16.58
CA LEU A 162 -3.92 4.91 -15.91
C LEU A 162 -2.62 4.42 -16.57
N ASN A 163 -2.54 3.14 -16.94
CA ASN A 163 -1.39 2.61 -17.67
C ASN A 163 -1.21 3.28 -19.05
N ASN A 164 -2.30 3.58 -19.75
CA ASN A 164 -2.25 4.34 -21.00
C ASN A 164 -1.72 5.76 -20.81
N ILE A 165 -2.10 6.43 -19.71
CA ILE A 165 -1.58 7.75 -19.37
C ILE A 165 -0.07 7.68 -19.16
N ALA A 166 0.41 6.69 -18.39
CA ALA A 166 1.84 6.49 -18.20
C ALA A 166 2.56 6.22 -19.51
N GLU A 167 2.03 5.31 -20.35
CA GLU A 167 2.62 4.98 -21.65
C GLU A 167 2.74 6.20 -22.57
N LYS A 168 1.66 7.00 -22.70
CA LYS A 168 1.63 8.20 -23.53
C LYS A 168 2.66 9.24 -23.11
N ASN A 169 2.97 9.31 -21.82
CA ASN A 169 3.91 10.29 -21.26
C ASN A 169 5.32 9.71 -21.03
N GLY A 170 5.56 8.44 -21.34
CA GLY A 170 6.83 7.77 -21.07
C GLY A 170 7.13 7.58 -19.58
N TRP A 171 6.11 7.48 -18.74
CA TRP A 171 6.22 7.26 -17.30
C TRP A 171 6.21 5.77 -16.94
N HIS A 172 6.61 5.46 -15.71
CA HIS A 172 6.53 4.11 -15.16
C HIS A 172 5.07 3.62 -15.12
N LYS A 173 4.84 2.40 -15.62
CA LYS A 173 3.53 1.71 -15.59
C LYS A 173 3.39 0.89 -14.32
N PHE A 174 2.14 0.55 -13.97
CA PHE A 174 1.89 -0.41 -12.90
C PHE A 174 2.38 -1.80 -13.29
N ILE A 175 3.11 -2.46 -12.38
CA ILE A 175 3.63 -3.81 -12.57
C ILE A 175 2.84 -4.88 -11.83
N SER A 176 1.97 -4.47 -10.90
CA SER A 176 1.16 -5.37 -10.10
C SER A 176 -0.25 -4.83 -9.85
N MET A 177 -1.19 -5.76 -9.69
CA MET A 177 -2.52 -5.52 -9.16
C MET A 177 -2.76 -6.40 -7.93
N GLN A 178 -3.20 -5.78 -6.84
CA GLN A 178 -3.56 -6.45 -5.59
C GLN A 178 -5.08 -6.47 -5.42
N ASP A 179 -5.66 -7.64 -5.68
CA ASP A 179 -7.09 -7.87 -5.86
C ASP A 179 -7.71 -8.68 -4.73
N TYR A 180 -8.98 -8.40 -4.41
CA TYR A 180 -9.71 -9.27 -3.48
C TYR A 180 -10.03 -10.58 -4.18
N TYR A 181 -9.53 -11.70 -3.68
CA TYR A 181 -9.74 -12.98 -4.36
C TYR A 181 -9.74 -14.16 -3.39
N SER A 182 -10.80 -14.95 -3.45
CA SER A 182 -10.98 -16.17 -2.66
C SER A 182 -11.91 -17.14 -3.39
N LEU A 183 -12.12 -18.34 -2.84
CA LEU A 183 -13.05 -19.30 -3.43
C LEU A 183 -14.48 -18.75 -3.57
N LEU A 184 -14.90 -17.82 -2.70
CA LEU A 184 -16.25 -17.24 -2.73
C LEU A 184 -16.30 -15.83 -3.34
N HIS A 185 -15.14 -15.23 -3.65
CA HIS A 185 -15.08 -13.93 -4.31
C HIS A 185 -14.11 -14.00 -5.49
N ARG A 186 -14.68 -14.07 -6.70
CA ARG A 186 -13.95 -14.30 -7.96
C ARG A 186 -14.32 -13.31 -9.05
N GLU A 187 -14.82 -12.13 -8.66
CA GLU A 187 -15.24 -11.09 -9.63
C GLU A 187 -14.11 -10.68 -10.58
N GLU A 188 -12.87 -10.65 -10.08
CA GLU A 188 -11.69 -10.22 -10.83
C GLU A 188 -11.31 -11.18 -11.97
N GLU A 189 -11.82 -12.41 -11.99
CA GLU A 189 -11.66 -13.34 -13.13
C GLU A 189 -12.38 -12.88 -14.39
N ARG A 190 -13.37 -11.98 -14.26
CA ARG A 190 -14.16 -11.52 -15.40
C ARG A 190 -13.35 -10.65 -16.36
N GLU A 191 -12.58 -9.71 -15.83
CA GLU A 191 -11.91 -8.68 -16.65
C GLU A 191 -10.49 -8.36 -16.17
N MET A 192 -10.29 -8.12 -14.86
CA MET A 192 -8.99 -7.67 -14.32
C MET A 192 -7.89 -8.72 -14.48
N HIS A 193 -8.14 -9.96 -14.07
CA HIS A 193 -7.16 -11.04 -14.19
C HIS A 193 -6.83 -11.37 -15.65
N PRO A 194 -7.82 -11.53 -16.58
CA PRO A 194 -7.52 -11.68 -18.01
C PRO A 194 -6.69 -10.52 -18.56
N TYR A 195 -7.03 -9.27 -18.22
CA TYR A 195 -6.25 -8.10 -18.64
C TYR A 195 -4.81 -8.17 -18.12
N CYS A 196 -4.62 -8.41 -16.83
CA CYS A 196 -3.28 -8.50 -16.23
C CYS A 196 -2.45 -9.62 -16.86
N HIS A 197 -3.07 -10.78 -17.13
CA HIS A 197 -2.41 -11.88 -17.83
C HIS A 197 -1.98 -11.51 -19.26
N ASP A 198 -2.84 -10.85 -20.03
CA ASP A 198 -2.56 -10.43 -21.41
C ASP A 198 -1.37 -9.47 -21.50
N VAL A 199 -1.29 -8.50 -20.59
CA VAL A 199 -0.27 -7.44 -20.62
C VAL A 199 0.95 -7.73 -19.72
N GLY A 200 0.99 -8.87 -19.04
CA GLY A 200 2.11 -9.30 -18.20
C GLY A 200 2.23 -8.59 -16.85
N ILE A 201 1.11 -8.18 -16.25
CA ILE A 201 1.04 -7.58 -14.90
C ILE A 201 0.88 -8.68 -13.84
N GLY A 202 1.64 -8.59 -12.76
CA GLY A 202 1.59 -9.54 -11.65
C GLY A 202 0.32 -9.39 -10.80
N LEU A 203 -0.22 -10.50 -10.32
CA LEU A 203 -1.37 -10.52 -9.42
C LEU A 203 -0.93 -10.85 -7.99
N ILE A 204 -1.40 -10.07 -7.02
CA ILE A 204 -1.10 -10.23 -5.58
C ILE A 204 -2.43 -10.31 -4.83
N PRO A 205 -3.15 -11.44 -4.88
CA PRO A 205 -4.48 -11.53 -4.27
C PRO A 205 -4.43 -11.44 -2.74
N TRP A 206 -5.43 -10.79 -2.13
CA TRP A 206 -5.58 -10.67 -0.67
C TRP A 206 -6.88 -11.32 -0.15
N SER A 207 -6.89 -11.58 1.16
CA SER A 207 -7.94 -12.31 1.90
C SER A 207 -8.34 -13.68 1.31
N PRO A 208 -7.38 -14.62 1.14
CA PRO A 208 -7.65 -15.94 0.55
C PRO A 208 -8.64 -16.81 1.36
N TRP A 209 -8.81 -16.52 2.66
CA TRP A 209 -9.70 -17.23 3.58
C TRP A 209 -11.04 -16.54 3.83
N LEU A 210 -11.38 -15.50 3.07
CA LEU A 210 -12.61 -14.72 3.25
C LEU A 210 -12.74 -14.08 4.64
N ALA A 211 -11.65 -13.55 5.18
CA ALA A 211 -11.76 -12.57 6.25
C ALA A 211 -12.16 -11.24 5.60
N ALA A 212 -13.46 -10.93 5.64
CA ALA A 212 -13.93 -9.57 5.43
C ALA A 212 -13.50 -8.75 6.65
N PHE A 213 -12.77 -7.65 6.42
CA PHE A 213 -12.61 -6.59 7.41
C PHE A 213 -13.88 -5.75 7.44
#